data_AF-A0A8H2X0W4-F1
#
_entry.id   AF-A0A8H2X0W4-F1
#
_cell.length_a   1.000
_cell.length_b   1.000
_cell.length_c   1.000
_cell.angle_alpha   90.00
_cell.angle_beta   90.00
_cell.angle_gamma   90.00
#
_symmetry.space_group_name_H-M   'P 1'
#
loop_
_entity.id
_entity.type
_entity.pdbx_description
1 polymer ?
#
loop_
_entity_poly.entity_id
_entity_poly.type
_entity_poly.pdbx_seq_one_letter_code
_entity_poly.pdbx_strand_id
1 'polypeptide(L)'
;MYQSSIVFSATSASQAGSVRWAAPELLSENPVKTKQSDLYALGMTILEVMTGTIPYPECTWDFNVMMKVSQGILPTRPASHIQDDQYGNQLWDLLVSCWGRNPDARPSAGQTANSLTLISSLSM
;
A
#
# COMPACT_ATOMS: atom_id res chain seq x y z
N MET A 1 -7.30 5.88 34.66
CA MET A 1 -7.83 4.98 33.62
C MET A 1 -8.14 5.85 32.40
N TYR A 2 -7.15 6.06 31.53
CA TYR A 2 -7.34 6.91 30.34
C TYR A 2 -8.07 6.09 29.29
N GLN A 3 -9.31 6.50 29.00
CA GLN A 3 -10.09 5.94 27.91
C GLN A 3 -9.66 6.67 26.64
N SER A 4 -8.76 6.07 25.87
CA SER A 4 -8.43 6.55 24.53
C SER A 4 -9.65 6.32 23.64
N SER A 5 -10.43 7.36 23.39
CA SER A 5 -11.46 7.31 22.36
C SER A 5 -10.78 7.29 21.00
N ILE A 6 -11.11 6.29 20.18
CA ILE A 6 -10.67 6.25 18.79
C ILE A 6 -11.52 7.29 18.06
N VAL A 7 -10.92 8.45 17.77
CA VAL A 7 -11.60 9.54 17.06
C VAL A 7 -11.47 9.26 15.57
N PHE A 8 -12.55 8.81 14.92
CA PHE A 8 -12.62 8.75 13.47
C PHE A 8 -12.90 10.16 12.94
N SER A 9 -11.84 10.95 12.76
CA SER A 9 -11.96 12.24 12.08
C SER A 9 -12.14 11.99 10.58
N ALA A 10 -13.19 12.56 9.98
CA ALA A 10 -13.32 12.62 8.54
C ALA A 10 -12.05 13.29 7.98
N THR A 11 -11.33 12.59 7.10
CA THR A 11 -10.00 13.03 6.66
C THR A 11 -10.13 14.30 5.80
N SER A 12 -10.03 15.47 6.44
CA SER A 12 -9.66 16.72 5.78
C SER A 12 -8.35 16.48 5.03
N ALA A 13 -8.21 17.02 3.83
CA ALA A 13 -7.07 16.85 2.92
C ALA A 13 -5.72 17.40 3.43
N SER A 14 -5.53 17.58 4.75
CA SER A 14 -4.25 17.97 5.36
C SER A 14 -3.31 16.76 5.40
N GLN A 15 -2.38 16.79 4.45
CA GLN A 15 -1.62 15.72 3.81
C GLN A 15 -0.43 15.13 4.61
N ALA A 16 -0.25 15.40 5.90
CA ALA A 16 1.05 15.13 6.54
C ALA A 16 1.28 13.69 7.04
N GLY A 17 0.21 12.90 7.27
CA GLY A 17 0.36 11.62 8.00
C GLY A 17 0.51 10.35 7.15
N SER A 18 0.02 10.36 5.90
CA SER A 18 -0.20 9.11 5.14
C SER A 18 0.31 9.12 3.70
N VAL A 19 1.21 10.04 3.34
CA VAL A 19 1.72 10.19 1.96
C VAL A 19 2.30 8.89 1.40
N ARG A 20 2.97 8.10 2.23
CA ARG A 20 3.62 6.83 1.84
C ARG A 20 2.67 5.74 1.37
N TRP A 21 1.40 5.82 1.79
CA TRP A 21 0.34 4.89 1.40
C TRP A 21 -0.57 5.48 0.32
N ALA A 22 -0.41 6.77 -0.01
CA ALA A 22 -1.30 7.46 -0.94
C ALA A 22 -1.08 6.99 -2.39
N ALA A 23 -2.18 6.69 -3.06
CA ALA A 23 -2.19 6.40 -4.49
C ALA A 23 -1.78 7.65 -5.31
N PRO A 24 -1.16 7.50 -6.49
CA PRO A 24 -0.67 8.63 -7.28
C PRO A 24 -1.76 9.64 -7.66
N GLU A 25 -3.00 9.18 -7.92
CA GLU A 25 -4.12 10.05 -8.24
C GLU A 25 -4.53 10.98 -7.08
N LEU A 26 -4.20 10.62 -5.83
CA LEU A 26 -4.46 11.43 -4.64
C LEU A 26 -3.40 12.52 -4.38
N LEU A 27 -2.35 12.56 -5.19
CA LEU A 27 -1.33 13.62 -5.15
C LEU A 27 -1.67 14.80 -6.11
N SER A 28 -2.83 14.74 -6.77
CA SER A 28 -3.32 15.78 -7.67
C SER A 28 -3.95 16.96 -6.91
N GLU A 29 -4.20 18.07 -7.61
CA GLU A 29 -4.84 19.26 -7.03
C GLU A 29 -6.26 18.99 -6.49
N ASN A 30 -6.98 18.04 -7.10
CA ASN A 30 -8.34 17.68 -6.73
C ASN A 30 -8.43 16.17 -6.41
N PRO A 31 -7.90 15.74 -5.26
CA PRO A 31 -7.82 14.33 -4.94
C PRO A 31 -9.21 13.75 -4.67
N VAL A 32 -9.58 12.70 -5.40
CA VAL A 32 -10.82 11.95 -5.18
C VAL A 32 -10.48 10.57 -4.63
N LYS A 33 -10.92 10.29 -3.41
CA LYS A 33 -10.80 8.97 -2.82
C LYS A 33 -11.75 7.99 -3.49
N THR A 34 -11.23 6.83 -3.83
CA THR A 34 -11.96 5.73 -4.48
C THR A 34 -11.62 4.42 -3.79
N LYS A 35 -12.42 3.38 -4.06
CA LYS A 35 -12.08 2.02 -3.62
C LYS A 35 -10.70 1.62 -4.15
N GLN A 36 -10.38 2.00 -5.37
CA GLN A 36 -9.11 1.71 -6.02
C GLN A 36 -7.94 2.41 -5.32
N SER A 37 -8.13 3.64 -4.80
CA SER A 37 -7.11 4.31 -3.99
C SER A 37 -6.90 3.62 -2.64
N ASP A 38 -7.97 3.08 -2.04
CA ASP A 38 -7.85 2.28 -0.81
C ASP A 38 -7.08 0.98 -1.06
N LEU A 39 -7.23 0.37 -2.25
CA LEU A 39 -6.51 -0.86 -2.63
C LEU A 39 -5.01 -0.62 -2.82
N TYR A 40 -4.63 0.53 -3.35
CA TYR A 40 -3.22 0.93 -3.40
C TYR A 40 -2.64 1.07 -1.98
N ALA A 41 -3.36 1.78 -1.10
CA ALA A 41 -2.97 1.97 0.29
C ALA A 41 -2.89 0.63 1.04
N LEU A 42 -3.84 -0.28 0.81
CA LEU A 42 -3.84 -1.62 1.37
C LEU A 42 -2.58 -2.41 0.97
N GLY A 43 -2.15 -2.33 -0.29
CA GLY A 43 -0.90 -2.96 -0.73
C GLY A 43 0.31 -2.42 0.04
N MET A 44 0.38 -1.10 0.26
CA MET A 44 1.43 -0.48 1.07
C MET A 44 1.36 -0.90 2.54
N THR A 45 0.17 -1.04 3.10
CA THR A 45 -0.04 -1.54 4.47
C THR A 45 0.37 -3.00 4.61
N ILE A 46 0.08 -3.86 3.63
CA ILE A 46 0.54 -5.25 3.67
C ILE A 46 2.07 -5.32 3.63
N LEU A 47 2.71 -4.52 2.77
CA LEU A 47 4.18 -4.43 2.75
C LEU A 47 4.75 -4.00 4.11
N GLU A 48 4.15 -3.00 4.74
CA GLU A 48 4.53 -2.53 6.08
C GLU A 48 4.38 -3.65 7.13
N VAL A 49 3.27 -4.38 7.11
CA VAL A 49 3.05 -5.51 8.03
C VAL A 49 4.11 -6.60 7.83
N MET A 50 4.44 -6.95 6.59
CA MET A 50 5.43 -7.99 6.28
C MET A 50 6.86 -7.60 6.66
N THR A 51 7.18 -6.30 6.65
CA THR A 51 8.54 -5.78 6.90
C THR A 51 8.72 -5.17 8.28
N GLY A 52 7.62 -4.91 9.00
CA GLY A 52 7.61 -4.10 10.22
C GLY A 52 8.11 -2.66 10.01
N THR A 53 8.18 -2.18 8.76
CA THR A 53 8.80 -0.90 8.39
C THR A 53 7.90 -0.12 7.43
N ILE A 54 7.85 1.20 7.56
CA ILE A 54 7.09 2.06 6.65
C ILE A 54 7.50 1.90 5.18
N PRO A 55 6.58 2.10 4.22
CA PRO A 55 6.93 2.14 2.80
C PRO A 55 7.94 3.25 2.49
N TYR A 56 8.87 2.95 1.56
CA TYR A 56 9.98 3.84 1.15
C TYR A 56 10.87 4.31 2.32
N PRO A 57 11.39 3.41 3.16
CA PRO A 57 12.15 3.79 4.36
C PRO A 57 13.44 4.57 4.04
N GLU A 58 13.94 4.47 2.81
CA GLU A 58 15.10 5.22 2.32
C GLU A 58 14.81 6.71 2.09
N CYS A 59 13.53 7.09 2.00
CA CYS A 59 13.13 8.47 1.80
C CYS A 59 12.98 9.18 3.15
N THR A 60 13.87 10.10 3.48
CA THR A 60 13.76 10.92 4.71
C THR A 60 12.58 11.89 4.67
N TRP A 61 12.30 12.47 3.51
CA TRP A 61 11.27 13.50 3.32
C TRP A 61 10.13 12.96 2.47
N ASP A 62 8.88 13.29 2.85
CA ASP A 62 7.69 12.84 2.12
C ASP A 62 7.66 13.35 0.67
N PHE A 63 8.29 14.50 0.38
CA PHE A 63 8.45 14.99 -0.99
C PHE A 63 9.15 13.98 -1.91
N ASN A 64 10.16 13.27 -1.41
CA ASN A 64 10.87 12.25 -2.18
C ASN A 64 9.94 11.06 -2.48
N VAL A 65 9.06 10.72 -1.54
CA VAL A 65 8.05 9.67 -1.72
C VAL A 65 7.03 10.10 -2.78
N MET A 66 6.50 11.32 -2.70
CA MET A 66 5.58 11.86 -3.71
C MET A 66 6.19 11.85 -5.11
N MET A 67 7.46 12.23 -5.23
CA MET A 67 8.19 12.19 -6.50
C MET A 67 8.33 10.75 -7.03
N LYS A 68 8.70 9.77 -6.19
CA LYS A 68 8.75 8.36 -6.59
C LYS A 68 7.38 7.84 -7.04
N VAL A 69 6.33 8.10 -6.25
CA VAL A 69 4.96 7.65 -6.55
C VAL A 69 4.46 8.28 -7.85
N SER A 70 4.66 9.59 -8.06
CA SER A 70 4.28 10.27 -9.31
C SER A 70 5.06 9.77 -10.53
N GLN A 71 6.30 9.32 -10.34
CA GLN A 71 7.12 8.65 -11.36
C GLN A 71 6.78 7.16 -11.52
N GLY A 72 5.94 6.58 -10.66
CA GLY A 72 5.56 5.17 -10.71
C GLY A 72 6.67 4.23 -10.23
N ILE A 73 7.62 4.76 -9.46
CA ILE A 73 8.66 3.99 -8.80
C ILE A 73 8.03 3.34 -7.57
N LEU A 74 7.98 2.01 -7.57
CA LEU A 74 7.42 1.19 -6.49
C LEU A 74 8.47 0.93 -5.39
N PRO A 75 8.06 0.47 -4.20
CA PRO A 75 8.99 0.01 -3.18
C PRO A 75 9.82 -1.18 -3.69
N THR A 76 11.06 -1.29 -3.24
CA THR A 76 11.90 -2.45 -3.54
C THR A 76 11.41 -3.68 -2.78
N ARG A 77 11.37 -4.84 -3.43
CA ARG A 77 11.03 -6.11 -2.78
C ARG A 77 12.02 -6.42 -1.65
N PRO A 78 11.55 -6.58 -0.40
CA PRO A 78 12.42 -6.91 0.72
C PRO A 78 12.69 -8.41 0.74
N ALA A 79 13.73 -8.87 0.02
CA ALA A 79 14.03 -10.31 -0.14
C ALA A 79 14.22 -11.08 1.18
N SER A 80 14.59 -10.40 2.27
CA SER A 80 14.71 -10.98 3.61
C SER A 80 13.37 -11.31 4.27
N HIS A 81 12.27 -10.69 3.83
CA HIS A 81 10.92 -10.86 4.39
C HIS A 81 9.96 -11.51 3.39
N ILE A 82 10.11 -11.19 2.10
CA ILE A 82 9.33 -11.74 1.00
C ILE A 82 10.31 -12.43 0.04
N GLN A 83 10.63 -13.68 0.37
CA GLN A 83 11.64 -14.51 -0.31
C GLN A 83 11.26 -14.83 -1.75
N ASP A 84 12.25 -15.14 -2.60
CA ASP A 84 12.03 -15.61 -3.96
C ASP A 84 11.67 -17.10 -3.99
N ASP A 85 10.53 -17.41 -3.39
CA ASP A 85 9.87 -18.71 -3.41
C ASP A 85 8.44 -18.57 -3.95
N GLN A 86 7.72 -19.69 -4.07
CA GLN A 86 6.36 -19.70 -4.61
C GLN A 86 5.43 -18.76 -3.84
N TYR A 87 5.51 -18.75 -2.51
CA TYR A 87 4.66 -17.93 -1.65
C TYR A 87 4.97 -16.44 -1.82
N GLY A 88 6.26 -16.07 -1.68
CA GLY A 88 6.71 -14.70 -1.75
C GLY A 88 6.52 -14.09 -3.14
N ASN A 89 6.66 -14.89 -4.21
CA ASN A 89 6.39 -14.44 -5.57
C ASN A 89 4.91 -14.09 -5.77
N GLN A 90 3.99 -14.95 -5.33
CA GLN A 90 2.56 -14.67 -5.44
C GLN A 90 2.12 -13.47 -4.57
N LEU A 91 2.66 -13.35 -3.36
CA LEU A 91 2.40 -12.19 -2.51
C LEU A 91 2.91 -10.92 -3.17
N TRP A 92 4.14 -10.93 -3.69
CA TRP A 92 4.73 -9.77 -4.35
C TRP A 92 3.94 -9.35 -5.60
N ASP A 93 3.54 -10.30 -6.44
CA ASP A 93 2.71 -10.04 -7.63
C ASP A 93 1.37 -9.41 -7.25
N LEU A 94 0.74 -9.88 -6.17
CA LEU A 94 -0.48 -9.28 -5.63
C LEU A 94 -0.23 -7.83 -5.21
N LEU A 95 0.84 -7.54 -4.47
CA LEU A 95 1.17 -6.17 -4.06
C LEU A 95 1.41 -5.25 -5.27
N VAL A 96 2.18 -5.71 -6.26
CA VAL A 96 2.43 -4.98 -7.50
C VAL A 96 1.12 -4.69 -8.24
N SER A 97 0.17 -5.63 -8.26
CA SER A 97 -1.15 -5.42 -8.88
C SER A 97 -1.98 -4.35 -8.16
N CYS A 98 -1.91 -4.30 -6.82
CA CYS A 98 -2.53 -3.24 -6.02
C CYS A 98 -1.92 -1.87 -6.31
N TRP A 99 -0.63 -1.80 -6.66
CA TRP A 99 0.07 -0.55 -6.96
C TRP A 99 0.03 -0.12 -8.43
N GLY A 100 -0.85 -0.73 -9.24
CA GLY A 100 -1.04 -0.39 -10.63
C GLY A 100 -1.33 1.11 -10.86
N ARG A 101 -0.66 1.69 -11.87
CA ARG A 101 -0.86 3.08 -12.31
C ARG A 101 -2.31 3.37 -12.70
N ASN A 102 -2.95 2.45 -13.43
CA ASN A 102 -4.36 2.55 -13.77
C ASN A 102 -5.21 2.06 -12.58
N PRO A 103 -6.00 2.94 -11.92
CA PRO A 103 -6.83 2.54 -10.79
C PRO A 103 -7.79 1.39 -11.12
N ASP A 104 -8.36 1.38 -12.32
CA ASP A 104 -9.34 0.36 -12.74
C ASP A 104 -8.72 -1.03 -12.98
N ALA A 105 -7.40 -1.10 -13.16
CA ALA A 105 -6.69 -2.36 -13.30
C ALA A 105 -6.30 -2.99 -11.95
N ARG A 106 -6.47 -2.25 -10.84
CA ARG A 106 -6.18 -2.77 -9.49
C ARG A 106 -7.24 -3.82 -9.13
N PRO A 107 -6.86 -4.90 -8.43
CA PRO A 107 -7.84 -5.88 -7.95
C PRO A 107 -8.84 -5.21 -7.00
N SER A 108 -10.07 -5.71 -6.96
CA SER A 108 -11.04 -5.34 -5.92
C SER A 108 -10.64 -5.91 -4.56
N ALA A 109 -11.19 -5.35 -3.48
CA ALA A 109 -10.97 -5.86 -2.12
C ALA A 109 -11.29 -7.37 -2.00
N GLY A 110 -12.35 -7.84 -2.67
CA GLY A 110 -12.71 -9.26 -2.67
C GLY A 110 -11.68 -10.13 -3.40
N GLN A 111 -11.17 -9.67 -4.55
CA GLN A 111 -10.09 -10.38 -5.26
C GLN A 111 -8.82 -10.41 -4.43
N THR A 112 -8.42 -9.30 -3.80
CA THR A 112 -7.25 -9.23 -2.92
C THR A 112 -7.39 -10.18 -1.73
N ALA A 113 -8.54 -10.21 -1.06
CA ALA A 113 -8.80 -11.11 0.06
C ALA A 113 -8.75 -12.59 -0.35
N ASN A 114 -9.33 -12.93 -1.50
CA ASN A 114 -9.28 -14.28 -2.05
C ASN A 114 -7.84 -14.71 -2.36
N SER A 115 -7.07 -13.84 -3.03
CA SER A 115 -5.66 -14.09 -3.33
C SER A 115 -4.84 -14.29 -2.06
N LEU A 116 -5.02 -13.45 -1.03
CA LEU A 116 -4.34 -13.59 0.25
C LEU A 116 -4.66 -14.93 0.94
N THR A 117 -5.92 -15.37 0.87
CA THR A 117 -6.33 -16.66 1.44
C THR A 117 -5.64 -17.82 0.72
N LEU A 118 -5.60 -17.80 -0.61
CA LEU A 118 -4.90 -18.81 -1.41
C LEU A 118 -3.40 -18.82 -1.10
N ILE A 119 -2.77 -17.65 -1.03
CA ILE A 119 -1.34 -17.52 -0.71
C ILE A 119 -1.04 -18.07 0.70
N SER A 120 -1.86 -17.76 1.70
CA SER A 120 -1.69 -18.27 3.06
C SER A 120 -1.85 -19.79 3.18
N SER A 121 -2.59 -20.42 2.26
CA SER A 121 -2.72 -21.87 2.21
C SER A 121 -1.49 -22.59 1.66
N LEU A 122 -0.59 -21.86 1.00
CA LEU A 122 0.66 -22.40 0.44
C LEU A 122 1.85 -22.30 1.39
N SER A 123 1.74 -21.50 2.46
CA SER A 123 2.79 -21.40 3.49
C SER A 123 2.66 -22.45 4.59
N MET A 124 1.67 -23.35 4.51
CA MET A 124 1.43 -24.49 5.40
C MET A 124 1.84 -25.79 4.71
#